data_AF-A0A8C5L9D1-F1
#
_entry.id   AF-A0A8C5L9D1-F1
#
_cell.length_a   1.000
_cell.length_b   1.000
_cell.length_c   1.000
_cell.angle_alpha   90.00
_cell.angle_beta   90.00
_cell.angle_gamma   90.00
#
_symmetry.space_group_name_H-M   'P 1'
#
loop_
_entity.id
_entity.type
_entity.pdbx_description
1 polymer ?
#
loop_
_entity_poly.entity_id
_entity_poly.type
_entity_poly.pdbx_seq_one_letter_code
_entity_poly.pdbx_strand_id
1 'polypeptide(L)'
;MALHLHEACILLLVILGLVTSAAISHEDYPADEDGPVCDQPECPKIHPKCTKVEHNGCCPECKEVKNFCEYHGKIYKILEEFKPSPCEWCRCEPSNEVHCVVADCAVPECVNPAYEPEQCCPVCKNGPNCFAGTTIIPAGIEVKVDECNICHCHNGDWWKPAQCSKRECQGKQTV
;
A
#
# COMPACT_ATOMS: atom_id res chain seq x y z
N MET A 1 -32.91 8.49 -88.11
CA MET A 1 -33.02 7.91 -86.75
C MET A 1 -32.72 8.94 -85.63
N ALA A 2 -32.98 10.23 -85.84
CA ALA A 2 -32.64 11.30 -84.88
C ALA A 2 -33.86 11.98 -84.21
N LEU A 3 -35.09 11.59 -84.57
CA LEU A 3 -36.32 12.27 -84.13
C LEU A 3 -37.03 11.62 -82.92
N HIS A 4 -36.67 10.40 -82.53
CA HIS A 4 -37.29 9.71 -81.38
C HIS A 4 -36.63 10.01 -80.03
N LEU A 5 -35.39 10.51 -80.02
CA LEU A 5 -34.70 10.87 -78.78
C LEU A 5 -35.21 12.19 -78.17
N HIS A 6 -35.84 13.04 -78.97
CA HIS A 6 -36.27 14.38 -78.55
C HIS A 6 -37.56 14.31 -77.71
N GLU A 7 -38.55 13.54 -78.15
CA GLU A 7 -39.84 13.39 -77.45
C GLU A 7 -39.70 12.71 -76.08
N ALA A 8 -38.86 11.68 -75.97
CA ALA A 8 -38.59 11.01 -74.69
C ALA A 8 -37.86 11.93 -73.69
N CYS A 9 -36.99 12.81 -74.18
CA CYS A 9 -36.23 13.75 -73.37
C CYS A 9 -37.12 14.90 -72.87
N ILE A 10 -38.04 15.40 -73.70
CA ILE A 10 -39.05 16.39 -73.29
C ILE A 10 -39.97 15.79 -72.23
N LEU A 11 -40.45 14.55 -72.39
CA LEU A 11 -41.27 13.90 -71.36
C LEU A 11 -40.52 13.74 -70.03
N LEU A 12 -39.25 13.34 -70.05
CA LEU A 12 -38.42 13.21 -68.85
C LEU A 12 -38.18 14.55 -68.13
N LEU A 13 -37.98 15.64 -68.88
CA LEU A 13 -37.83 16.98 -68.32
C LEU A 13 -39.15 17.51 -67.73
N VAL A 14 -40.30 17.18 -68.33
CA VAL A 14 -41.62 17.55 -67.80
C VAL A 14 -41.95 16.78 -66.51
N ILE A 15 -41.56 15.50 -66.42
CA ILE A 15 -41.78 14.69 -65.19
C ILE A 15 -40.92 15.22 -64.03
N LEU A 16 -39.67 15.62 -64.29
CA LEU A 16 -38.79 16.23 -63.28
C LEU A 16 -39.27 17.63 -62.83
N GLY A 17 -40.01 18.35 -63.68
CA GLY A 17 -40.57 19.67 -63.37
C GLY A 17 -41.91 19.67 -62.63
N LEU A 18 -42.61 18.53 -62.60
CA LEU A 18 -43.91 18.37 -61.93
C LEU A 18 -43.81 17.75 -60.53
N VAL A 19 -42.64 17.21 -60.15
CA VAL A 19 -42.38 16.87 -58.75
C VAL A 19 -42.00 18.16 -58.03
N THR A 20 -43.00 18.98 -57.70
CA THR A 20 -42.81 19.96 -56.64
C THR A 20 -42.31 19.16 -55.45
N SER A 21 -41.07 19.41 -55.02
CA SER A 21 -40.61 18.96 -53.72
C SER A 21 -41.72 19.38 -52.77
N ALA A 22 -42.47 18.41 -52.22
CA ALA A 22 -43.22 18.69 -51.02
C ALA A 22 -42.12 19.09 -50.05
N ALA A 23 -41.95 20.40 -49.88
CA ALA A 23 -41.07 20.96 -48.91
C ALA A 23 -41.63 20.42 -47.60
N ILE A 24 -40.98 19.40 -47.06
CA ILE A 24 -41.14 19.02 -45.67
C ILE A 24 -40.56 20.22 -44.93
N SER A 25 -41.37 21.26 -44.78
CA SER A 25 -41.06 22.38 -43.91
C SER A 25 -40.99 21.79 -42.51
N HIS A 26 -40.11 22.32 -41.68
CA HIS A 26 -40.00 21.91 -40.27
C HIS A 26 -41.26 22.25 -39.46
N GLU A 27 -42.29 22.83 -40.10
CA GLU A 27 -43.40 23.52 -39.44
C GLU A 27 -44.71 22.73 -39.43
N ASP A 28 -44.69 21.46 -39.87
CA ASP A 28 -45.82 20.51 -39.79
C ASP A 28 -45.67 19.49 -38.65
N TYR A 29 -44.64 19.62 -37.81
CA TYR A 29 -44.64 18.91 -36.54
C TYR A 29 -45.47 19.73 -35.55
N PRO A 30 -46.61 19.22 -35.03
CA PRO A 30 -47.17 19.80 -33.83
C PRO A 30 -46.05 19.82 -32.79
N ALA A 31 -45.61 21.02 -32.42
CA ALA A 31 -44.79 21.20 -31.23
C ALA A 31 -45.73 20.89 -30.06
N ASP A 32 -45.86 19.61 -29.75
CA ASP A 32 -46.23 19.19 -28.41
C ASP A 32 -45.12 19.79 -27.52
N GLU A 33 -45.42 20.90 -26.84
CA GLU A 33 -44.48 21.62 -25.95
C GLU A 33 -43.90 20.71 -24.85
N ASP A 34 -44.51 19.53 -24.67
CA ASP A 34 -43.97 18.41 -23.93
C ASP A 34 -43.33 17.41 -24.91
N GLY A 35 -42.07 17.65 -25.26
CA GLY A 35 -41.22 16.60 -25.83
C GLY A 35 -41.27 15.35 -24.93
N PRO A 36 -40.98 14.14 -25.46
CA PRO A 36 -41.15 12.90 -24.72
C PRO A 36 -40.46 12.99 -23.36
N VAL A 37 -41.26 12.99 -22.29
CA VAL A 37 -40.76 12.97 -20.92
C VAL A 37 -40.21 11.56 -20.70
N CYS A 38 -38.89 11.46 -20.72
CA CYS A 38 -38.23 10.23 -20.29
C CYS A 38 -38.32 10.15 -18.77
N ASP A 39 -38.94 9.08 -18.26
CA ASP A 39 -38.83 8.76 -16.83
C ASP A 39 -37.36 8.60 -16.47
N GLN A 40 -36.95 9.22 -15.35
CA GLN A 40 -35.58 9.09 -14.88
C GLN A 40 -35.30 7.62 -14.53
N PRO A 41 -34.32 6.98 -15.17
CA PRO A 41 -34.03 5.57 -14.93
C PRO A 41 -33.31 5.39 -13.59
N GLU A 42 -33.65 4.32 -12.89
CA GLU A 42 -32.91 3.90 -11.69
C GLU A 42 -31.57 3.26 -12.08
N CYS A 43 -30.48 3.99 -11.90
CA CYS A 43 -29.15 3.47 -12.20
C CYS A 43 -28.54 2.64 -11.06
N PRO A 44 -27.77 1.58 -11.38
CA PRO A 44 -27.08 0.77 -10.38
C PRO A 44 -25.99 1.58 -9.66
N LYS A 45 -25.77 1.27 -8.37
CA LYS A 45 -24.67 1.85 -7.61
C LYS A 45 -23.33 1.29 -8.11
N ILE A 46 -22.41 2.18 -8.47
CA ILE A 46 -21.06 1.80 -8.88
C ILE A 46 -20.28 1.26 -7.69
N HIS A 47 -19.53 0.18 -7.91
CA HIS A 47 -18.70 -0.44 -6.88
C HIS A 47 -17.59 0.53 -6.41
N PRO A 48 -17.29 0.65 -5.10
CA PRO A 48 -16.27 1.56 -4.57
C PRO A 48 -14.86 1.35 -5.15
N LYS A 49 -14.57 0.14 -5.65
CA LYS A 49 -13.30 -0.20 -6.31
C LYS A 49 -13.16 0.38 -7.72
N CYS A 50 -14.18 1.04 -8.25
CA CYS A 50 -14.12 1.60 -9.59
C CYS A 50 -13.13 2.78 -9.64
N THR A 51 -12.13 2.70 -10.50
CA THR A 51 -11.16 3.79 -10.71
C THR A 51 -11.53 4.67 -11.89
N LYS A 52 -12.32 4.14 -12.83
CA LYS A 52 -12.74 4.87 -14.03
C LYS A 52 -14.19 4.57 -14.37
N VAL A 53 -14.99 5.63 -14.37
CA VAL A 53 -16.41 5.60 -14.72
C VAL A 53 -16.61 6.19 -16.11
N GLU A 54 -17.41 5.53 -16.93
CA GLU A 54 -17.73 5.92 -18.29
C GLU A 54 -19.21 6.35 -18.37
N HIS A 55 -19.50 7.41 -19.13
CA HIS A 55 -20.82 8.06 -19.20
C HIS A 55 -21.42 8.01 -20.62
N ASN A 56 -21.18 6.93 -21.36
CA ASN A 56 -21.53 6.84 -22.79
C ASN A 56 -22.96 6.31 -23.03
N GLY A 57 -23.78 6.24 -21.98
CA GLY A 57 -25.12 5.66 -22.03
C GLY A 57 -26.03 6.22 -20.95
N CYS A 58 -27.19 5.58 -20.82
CA CYS A 58 -28.24 6.00 -19.89
C CYS A 58 -27.81 5.96 -18.41
N CYS A 59 -26.96 4.98 -18.06
CA CYS A 59 -26.39 4.84 -16.73
C CYS A 59 -24.86 4.78 -16.80
N PRO A 60 -24.17 5.26 -15.75
CA PRO A 60 -22.71 5.24 -15.70
C PRO A 60 -22.21 3.80 -15.43
N GLU A 61 -21.18 3.40 -16.17
CA GLU A 61 -20.58 2.06 -16.07
C GLU A 61 -19.15 2.13 -15.56
N CYS A 62 -18.76 1.13 -14.76
CA CYS A 62 -17.38 1.01 -14.33
C CYS A 62 -16.51 0.36 -15.42
N LYS A 63 -15.54 1.12 -15.93
CA LYS A 63 -14.63 0.63 -16.97
C LYS A 63 -13.41 -0.10 -16.41
N GLU A 64 -12.89 0.38 -15.28
CA GLU A 64 -11.68 -0.15 -14.65
C GLU A 64 -11.88 -0.31 -13.15
N VAL A 65 -11.46 -1.46 -12.62
CA VAL A 65 -11.56 -1.80 -11.20
C VAL A 65 -10.15 -1.85 -10.62
N LYS A 66 -9.95 -1.19 -9.48
CA LYS A 66 -8.70 -1.27 -8.72
C LYS A 66 -8.54 -2.71 -8.20
N ASN A 67 -7.54 -3.41 -8.69
CA ASN A 67 -7.17 -4.76 -8.25
C ASN A 67 -5.73 -4.81 -7.70
N PHE A 68 -5.30 -3.71 -7.10
CA PHE A 68 -3.98 -3.54 -6.50
C PHE A 68 -4.06 -2.59 -5.31
N CYS A 69 -3.05 -2.66 -4.45
CA CYS A 69 -2.79 -1.65 -3.43
C CYS A 69 -1.66 -0.74 -3.88
N GLU A 70 -1.68 0.49 -3.40
CA GLU A 70 -0.58 1.44 -3.59
C GLU A 70 0.01 1.77 -2.23
N TYR A 71 1.32 1.56 -2.07
CA TYR A 71 2.04 1.85 -0.84
C TYR A 71 3.33 2.60 -1.18
N HIS A 72 3.50 3.82 -0.67
CA HIS A 72 4.67 4.66 -0.93
C HIS A 72 5.05 4.77 -2.43
N GLY A 73 4.04 4.92 -3.31
CA GLY A 73 4.23 5.03 -4.76
C GLY A 73 4.59 3.72 -5.47
N LYS A 74 4.56 2.58 -4.77
CA LYS A 74 4.71 1.24 -5.35
C LYS A 74 3.37 0.53 -5.41
N ILE A 75 3.20 -0.30 -6.44
CA ILE A 75 1.98 -1.07 -6.69
C ILE A 75 2.20 -2.50 -6.23
N TYR A 76 1.26 -3.03 -5.45
CA TYR A 76 1.26 -4.39 -4.92
C TYR A 76 -0.02 -5.11 -5.34
N LYS A 77 0.08 -6.37 -5.73
CA LYS A 77 -1.08 -7.19 -6.08
C LYS A 77 -1.88 -7.56 -4.83
N ILE A 78 -3.16 -7.87 -5.01
CA ILE A 78 -4.00 -8.37 -3.93
C ILE A 78 -3.40 -9.65 -3.35
N LEU A 79 -3.38 -9.75 -2.02
CA LEU A 79 -2.71 -10.78 -1.21
C LEU A 79 -1.17 -10.78 -1.29
N GLU A 80 -0.56 -9.81 -1.97
CA GLU A 80 0.90 -9.67 -1.97
C GLU A 80 1.39 -9.22 -0.60
N GLU A 81 2.36 -9.96 -0.08
CA GLU A 81 3.05 -9.68 1.18
C GLU A 81 4.42 -9.07 0.89
N PHE A 82 4.77 -8.02 1.62
CA PHE A 82 6.02 -7.30 1.40
C PHE A 82 6.56 -6.73 2.71
N LYS A 83 7.88 -6.49 2.76
CA LYS A 83 8.58 -5.92 3.91
C LYS A 83 9.20 -4.58 3.55
N PRO A 84 8.59 -3.44 3.92
CA PRO A 84 9.19 -2.13 3.72
C PRO A 84 10.52 -1.96 4.47
N SER A 85 10.64 -2.59 5.64
CA SER A 85 11.82 -2.58 6.49
C SER A 85 11.98 -3.92 7.23
N PRO A 86 13.10 -4.18 7.91
CA PRO A 86 13.24 -5.37 8.74
C PRO A 86 12.20 -5.48 9.86
N CYS A 87 11.65 -4.35 10.31
CA CYS A 87 10.67 -4.26 11.40
C CYS A 87 9.21 -4.26 10.96
N GLU A 88 8.95 -4.09 9.66
CA GLU A 88 7.61 -3.87 9.17
C GLU A 88 7.27 -4.91 8.12
N TRP A 89 6.10 -5.50 8.27
CA TRP A 89 5.56 -6.47 7.33
C TRP A 89 4.16 -6.06 6.95
N CYS A 90 3.89 -5.99 5.65
CA CYS A 90 2.62 -5.53 5.12
C CYS A 90 2.03 -6.56 4.17
N ARG A 91 0.69 -6.54 4.07
CA ARG A 91 -0.05 -7.30 3.08
C ARG A 91 -1.10 -6.41 2.41
N CYS A 92 -1.23 -6.54 1.09
CA CYS A 92 -2.30 -5.93 0.34
C CYS A 92 -3.59 -6.76 0.48
N GLU A 93 -4.61 -6.23 1.15
CA GLU A 93 -5.86 -6.95 1.37
C GLU A 93 -6.80 -6.85 0.15
N PRO A 94 -7.78 -7.77 0.02
CA PRO A 94 -8.81 -7.70 -1.01
C PRO A 94 -9.66 -6.42 -1.00
N SER A 95 -9.60 -5.63 0.07
CA SER A 95 -10.21 -4.29 0.18
C SER A 95 -9.46 -3.21 -0.60
N ASN A 96 -8.30 -3.53 -1.21
CA ASN A 96 -7.36 -2.58 -1.80
C ASN A 96 -6.65 -1.67 -0.78
N GLU A 97 -6.65 -2.08 0.49
CA GLU A 97 -5.95 -1.42 1.58
C GLU A 97 -4.72 -2.23 1.98
N VAL A 98 -3.67 -1.52 2.39
CA VAL A 98 -2.44 -2.13 2.88
C VAL A 98 -2.54 -2.25 4.38
N HIS A 99 -2.42 -3.47 4.89
CA HIS A 99 -2.37 -3.73 6.33
C HIS A 99 -0.94 -4.07 6.72
N CYS A 100 -0.35 -3.23 7.57
CA CYS A 100 1.01 -3.41 8.07
C CYS A 100 1.01 -3.78 9.55
N VAL A 101 1.94 -4.67 9.91
CA VAL A 101 2.27 -5.05 11.28
C VAL A 101 3.71 -4.63 11.54
N VAL A 102 3.89 -3.88 12.62
CA VAL A 102 5.22 -3.47 13.10
C VAL A 102 5.64 -4.42 14.21
N ALA A 103 6.87 -4.90 14.14
CA ALA A 103 7.44 -5.80 15.14
C ALA A 103 7.60 -5.06 16.48
N ASP A 104 7.17 -5.72 17.55
CA ASP A 104 7.43 -5.31 18.93
C ASP A 104 8.61 -6.14 19.46
N CYS A 105 9.68 -5.45 19.87
CA CYS A 105 10.92 -6.11 20.26
C CYS A 105 10.92 -6.39 21.76
N ALA A 106 11.24 -7.63 22.13
CA ALA A 106 11.52 -7.97 23.52
C ALA A 106 12.71 -7.15 24.05
N VAL A 107 12.65 -6.81 25.33
CA VAL A 107 13.75 -6.11 26.01
C VAL A 107 14.99 -7.02 26.04
N PRO A 108 16.14 -6.61 25.48
CA PRO A 108 17.34 -7.43 25.49
C PRO A 108 17.84 -7.72 26.90
N GLU A 109 18.32 -8.95 27.13
CA GLU A 109 18.85 -9.39 28.43
C GLU A 109 20.36 -9.07 28.61
N CYS A 110 20.80 -7.90 28.15
CA CYS A 110 22.20 -7.47 28.29
C CYS A 110 22.29 -5.95 28.38
N VAL A 111 23.41 -5.45 28.91
CA VAL A 111 23.64 -4.00 29.00
C VAL A 111 24.21 -3.38 27.73
N ASN A 112 24.60 -4.20 26.74
CA ASN A 112 25.17 -3.79 25.46
C ASN A 112 24.51 -4.46 24.24
N PRO A 113 23.20 -4.26 24.03
CA PRO A 113 22.53 -4.71 22.82
C PRO A 113 23.14 -4.07 21.57
N ALA A 114 23.27 -4.85 20.50
CA ALA A 114 23.73 -4.38 19.20
C ALA A 114 22.58 -4.36 18.19
N TYR A 115 22.49 -3.29 17.39
CA TYR A 115 21.54 -3.16 16.28
C TYR A 115 22.24 -3.52 14.97
N GLU A 116 21.63 -4.39 14.17
CA GLU A 116 22.16 -4.83 12.88
C GLU A 116 21.25 -4.34 11.74
N PRO A 117 21.79 -3.91 10.58
CA PRO A 117 20.98 -3.33 9.51
C PRO A 117 19.87 -4.23 8.97
N GLU A 118 20.09 -5.55 8.94
CA GLU A 118 19.14 -6.54 8.40
C GLU A 118 18.18 -7.12 9.45
N GLN A 119 18.31 -6.69 10.71
CA GLN A 119 17.50 -7.21 11.81
C GLN A 119 16.67 -6.08 12.40
N CYS A 120 15.39 -6.37 12.67
CA CYS A 120 14.56 -5.38 13.36
C CYS A 120 15.03 -5.14 14.79
N CYS A 121 15.15 -6.23 15.54
CA CYS A 121 15.34 -6.17 16.97
C CYS A 121 16.82 -6.21 17.34
N PRO A 122 17.22 -5.48 18.40
CA PRO A 122 18.57 -5.56 18.92
C PRO A 122 18.89 -6.96 19.46
N VAL A 123 20.15 -7.36 19.35
CA VAL A 123 20.62 -8.67 19.81
C VAL A 123 21.78 -8.56 20.80
N CYS A 124 21.79 -9.45 21.79
CA CYS A 124 22.90 -9.64 22.70
C CYS A 124 23.89 -10.64 22.10
N LYS A 125 24.82 -10.17 21.26
CA LYS A 125 25.78 -11.03 20.52
C LYS A 125 26.57 -11.99 21.41
N ASN A 126 26.92 -11.54 22.62
CA ASN A 126 27.71 -12.30 23.58
C ASN A 126 26.85 -12.93 24.70
N GLY A 127 25.54 -12.95 24.53
CA GLY A 127 24.59 -13.40 25.55
C GLY A 127 24.42 -12.43 26.73
N PRO A 128 23.76 -12.88 27.81
CA PRO A 128 23.48 -12.06 28.97
C PRO A 128 24.74 -11.56 29.68
N ASN A 129 24.72 -10.30 30.12
CA ASN A 129 25.84 -9.67 30.79
C ASN A 129 25.40 -8.53 31.71
N CYS A 130 26.27 -8.16 32.64
CA CYS A 130 26.05 -7.09 33.61
C CYS A 130 27.26 -6.15 33.68
N PHE A 131 27.08 -4.96 34.26
CA PHE A 131 28.18 -4.07 34.61
C PHE A 131 28.86 -4.48 35.93
N ALA A 132 30.19 -4.64 35.90
CA ALA A 132 31.07 -4.70 37.05
C ALA A 132 31.92 -3.41 37.11
N GLY A 133 31.40 -2.38 37.79
CA GLY A 133 31.96 -1.03 37.70
C GLY A 133 31.78 -0.47 36.29
N THR A 134 32.88 -0.29 35.56
CA THR A 134 32.88 0.17 34.15
C THR A 134 33.04 -0.95 33.12
N THR A 135 33.30 -2.18 33.57
CA THR A 135 33.57 -3.33 32.70
C THR A 135 32.31 -4.16 32.54
N ILE A 136 32.06 -4.68 31.34
CA ILE A 136 30.96 -5.62 31.09
C ILE A 136 31.48 -7.03 31.28
N ILE A 137 30.81 -7.84 32.12
CA ILE A 137 31.15 -9.24 32.34
C ILE A 137 29.98 -10.16 31.96
N PRO A 138 30.25 -11.35 31.39
CA PRO A 138 29.20 -12.32 31.06
C PRO A 138 28.50 -12.86 32.32
N ALA A 139 27.22 -13.22 32.16
CA ALA A 139 26.44 -13.83 33.23
C ALA A 139 26.87 -15.28 33.52
N GLY A 140 26.68 -15.71 34.77
CA GLY A 140 26.84 -17.10 35.21
C GLY A 140 28.28 -17.54 35.49
N ILE A 141 29.26 -16.64 35.38
CA ILE A 141 30.66 -16.92 35.72
C ILE A 141 31.26 -15.87 36.66
N GLU A 142 32.17 -16.30 37.53
CA GLU A 142 32.99 -15.39 38.34
C GLU A 142 34.17 -14.88 37.50
N VAL A 143 34.35 -13.57 37.44
CA VAL A 143 35.42 -12.92 36.67
C VAL A 143 36.27 -12.05 37.59
N LYS A 144 37.59 -12.21 37.52
CA LYS A 144 38.55 -11.31 38.17
C LYS A 144 38.67 -10.03 37.35
N VAL A 145 38.08 -8.94 37.83
CA VAL A 145 38.01 -7.65 37.10
C VAL A 145 39.27 -6.81 37.33
N ASP A 146 39.90 -6.94 38.50
CA ASP A 146 41.22 -6.39 38.79
C ASP A 146 42.00 -7.30 39.77
N GLU A 147 43.19 -6.89 40.21
CA GLU A 147 44.04 -7.70 41.10
C GLU A 147 43.35 -8.17 42.39
N CYS A 148 42.35 -7.42 42.85
CA CYS A 148 41.69 -7.54 44.13
C CYS A 148 40.21 -7.94 44.05
N ASN A 149 39.55 -7.69 42.92
CA ASN A 149 38.10 -7.78 42.81
C ASN A 149 37.70 -8.95 41.91
N ILE A 150 36.91 -9.86 42.48
CA ILE A 150 36.21 -10.91 41.74
C ILE A 150 34.72 -10.59 41.76
N CYS A 151 34.14 -10.45 40.57
CA CYS A 151 32.75 -10.09 40.38
C CYS A 151 31.97 -11.23 39.72
N HIS A 152 30.69 -11.34 40.06
CA HIS A 152 29.79 -12.34 39.55
C HIS A 152 28.48 -11.68 39.10
N CYS A 153 28.11 -11.92 37.84
CA CYS A 153 26.82 -11.50 37.27
C CYS A 153 25.86 -12.70 37.36
N HIS A 154 24.80 -12.57 38.17
CA HIS A 154 23.78 -13.60 38.26
C HIS A 154 22.97 -13.70 36.96
N ASN A 155 22.52 -14.91 36.62
CA ASN A 155 21.69 -15.14 35.44
C ASN A 155 20.40 -14.33 35.52
N GLY A 156 20.12 -13.55 34.47
CA GLY A 156 18.86 -12.83 34.29
C GLY A 156 18.79 -11.43 34.91
N ASP A 157 19.71 -11.03 35.80
CA ASP A 157 19.69 -9.73 36.48
C ASP A 157 20.52 -8.66 35.73
N TRP A 158 20.41 -8.55 34.39
CA TRP A 158 21.23 -7.61 33.60
C TRP A 158 21.07 -6.14 34.01
N TRP A 159 19.92 -5.78 34.59
CA TRP A 159 19.64 -4.44 35.12
C TRP A 159 20.34 -4.16 36.46
N LYS A 160 20.86 -5.18 37.14
CA LYS A 160 21.62 -5.02 38.38
C LYS A 160 23.11 -5.03 38.09
N PRO A 161 23.91 -4.23 38.83
CA PRO A 161 25.35 -4.37 38.78
C PRO A 161 25.78 -5.75 39.31
N ALA A 162 26.91 -6.25 38.81
CA ALA A 162 27.53 -7.47 39.26
C ALA A 162 27.89 -7.41 40.76
N GLN A 163 27.79 -8.54 41.43
CA GLN A 163 28.20 -8.67 42.83
C GLN A 163 29.72 -8.84 42.89
N CYS A 164 30.42 -7.86 43.44
CA CYS A 164 31.88 -7.87 43.54
C CYS A 164 32.36 -8.12 44.97
N SER A 165 33.36 -8.98 45.11
CA SER A 165 34.05 -9.28 46.37
C SER A 165 35.53 -8.89 46.25
N LYS A 166 36.02 -8.13 47.25
CA LYS A 166 37.45 -7.88 47.40
C LYS A 166 38.09 -9.11 48.04
N ARG A 167 38.87 -9.88 47.29
CA ARG A 167 39.69 -10.98 47.84
C ARG A 167 41.13 -10.47 48.00
N GLU A 168 41.78 -10.88 49.09
CA GLU A 168 43.08 -10.39 49.56
C GLU A 168 44.07 -10.11 48.40
N CYS A 169 44.19 -8.84 48.03
CA CYS A 169 45.37 -8.39 47.30
C CYS A 169 46.52 -8.54 48.28
N GLN A 170 47.37 -9.55 48.07
CA GLN A 170 48.56 -9.73 48.88
C GLN A 170 49.30 -8.39 48.94
N GLY A 171 49.30 -7.80 50.14
CA GLY A 171 49.84 -6.49 50.38
C GLY A 171 51.30 -6.45 49.94
N LYS A 172 51.60 -5.61 48.94
CA LYS A 172 52.81 -4.80 49.07
C LYS A 172 52.52 -3.79 50.18
N GLN A 173 52.71 -4.24 51.43
CA GLN A 173 53.05 -3.33 52.51
C GLN A 173 54.37 -2.67 52.09
N THR A 174 54.29 -1.44 51.60
CA THR A 174 55.43 -0.53 51.60
C THR A 174 55.81 -0.27 53.06
N VAL A 175 56.92 -0.88 53.47
CA VAL A 175 57.80 -0.38 54.54
C VAL A 175 59.16 -0.16 53.92
#